data_AF-A0A961NV58-F1
#
_entry.id   AF-A0A961NV58-F1
#
_cell.length_a   1.000
_cell.length_b   1.000
_cell.length_c   1.000
_cell.angle_alpha   90.00
_cell.angle_beta   90.00
_cell.angle_gamma   90.00
#
_symmetry.space_group_name_H-M   'P 1'
#
loop_
_entity.id
_entity.type
_entity.pdbx_description
1 polymer ?
#
loop_
_entity_poly.entity_id
_entity_poly.type
_entity_poly.pdbx_seq_one_letter_code
_entity_poly.pdbx_strand_id
1 'polypeptide(L)'
;YPVEPTASFAEVWQNFRSAFWALLTPVLIVGGILAGVFTATEAGAVAAIYAFVISAFVYRELPLSGLKEIFVRAAVITASVLLVISFAAIFSYIMAIEQVPTAMRGFLFSISTNKFAILGLIVGILIILGCVIETMVIIIILVPVLAPIGAAVGFDPVQFGVLMVIALNLGGITPPVGVLLFLTSSLAGTGLARTSRHIAPMIPIFILVMVLIAFVPATVTYLPSVLIR
;
A
#
# COMPACT_ATOMS: atom_id res chain seq x y z
N TYR A 1 18.23 -16.75 11.44
CA TYR A 1 17.02 -17.35 10.86
C TYR A 1 17.41 -18.77 10.47
N PRO A 2 16.69 -19.82 10.89
CA PRO A 2 16.95 -21.15 10.33
C PRO A 2 16.74 -21.05 8.81
N VAL A 3 17.76 -21.45 8.05
CA VAL A 3 17.66 -21.51 6.59
C VAL A 3 16.85 -22.76 6.29
N GLU A 4 15.63 -22.60 5.76
CA GLU A 4 14.88 -23.76 5.30
C GLU A 4 15.68 -24.50 4.22
N PRO A 5 15.69 -25.84 4.21
CA PRO A 5 16.39 -26.60 3.19
C PRO A 5 15.88 -26.23 1.80
N THR A 6 16.78 -26.20 0.82
CA THR A 6 16.43 -25.84 -0.56
C THR A 6 15.39 -26.82 -1.09
N ALA A 7 14.19 -26.34 -1.42
CA ALA A 7 13.12 -27.16 -1.96
C ALA A 7 13.55 -27.81 -3.28
N SER A 8 13.26 -29.10 -3.42
CA SER A 8 13.48 -29.83 -4.66
C SER A 8 12.48 -29.37 -5.74
N PHE A 9 12.82 -29.54 -7.02
CA PHE A 9 11.92 -29.19 -8.13
C PHE A 9 10.56 -29.90 -8.03
N ALA A 10 10.54 -31.14 -7.52
CA ALA A 10 9.32 -31.90 -7.29
C ALA A 10 8.44 -31.25 -6.21
N GLU A 11 9.03 -30.79 -5.10
CA GLU A 11 8.31 -30.07 -4.04
C GLU A 11 7.78 -28.73 -4.53
N VAL A 12 8.58 -27.98 -5.31
CA VAL A 12 8.12 -26.71 -5.91
C VAL A 12 6.91 -26.95 -6.82
N TRP A 13 6.95 -27.96 -7.68
CA TRP A 13 5.84 -28.28 -8.57
C TRP A 13 4.60 -28.75 -7.82
N GLN A 14 4.77 -29.57 -6.79
CA GLN A 14 3.67 -30.05 -5.96
C GLN A 14 3.00 -28.90 -5.19
N ASN A 15 3.79 -28.00 -4.61
CA ASN A 15 3.30 -26.81 -3.91
C ASN A 15 2.66 -25.79 -4.86
N PHE A 16 3.21 -25.63 -6.07
CA PHE A 16 2.59 -24.80 -7.09
C PHE A 16 1.20 -25.32 -7.44
N ARG A 17 1.06 -26.65 -7.62
CA ARG A 17 -0.22 -27.28 -7.97
C ARG A 17 -1.24 -27.17 -6.83
N SER A 18 -0.83 -27.26 -5.57
CA SER A 18 -1.72 -27.07 -4.43
C SER A 18 -2.14 -25.60 -4.26
N ALA A 19 -1.23 -24.65 -4.49
CA ALA A 19 -1.49 -23.22 -4.40
C ALA A 19 -2.10 -22.60 -5.68
N PHE A 20 -2.28 -23.38 -6.75
CA PHE A 20 -2.69 -22.90 -8.07
C PHE A 20 -3.93 -22.01 -8.02
N TRP A 21 -4.96 -22.43 -7.28
CA TRP A 21 -6.20 -21.68 -7.15
C TRP A 21 -6.02 -20.37 -6.36
N ALA A 22 -5.21 -20.37 -5.30
CA ALA A 22 -4.88 -19.14 -4.58
C ALA A 22 -4.10 -18.15 -5.47
N LEU A 23 -3.18 -18.64 -6.30
CA LEU A 23 -2.36 -17.85 -7.23
C LEU A 23 -3.15 -17.22 -8.39
N LEU A 24 -4.37 -17.68 -8.67
CA LEU A 24 -5.24 -17.03 -9.65
C LEU A 24 -5.86 -15.73 -9.11
N THR A 25 -5.84 -15.48 -7.80
CA THR A 25 -6.47 -14.28 -7.22
C THR A 25 -5.87 -12.97 -7.76
N PRO A 26 -4.54 -12.77 -7.80
CA PRO A 26 -3.96 -11.57 -8.40
C PRO A 26 -4.25 -11.44 -9.90
N VAL A 27 -4.31 -12.57 -10.63
CA VAL A 27 -4.65 -12.58 -12.06
C VAL A 27 -6.10 -12.15 -12.26
N LEU A 28 -7.01 -12.61 -11.42
CA LEU A 28 -8.42 -12.22 -11.45
C LEU A 28 -8.58 -10.72 -11.14
N ILE A 29 -7.87 -10.21 -10.13
CA ILE A 29 -7.94 -8.79 -9.75
C ILE A 29 -7.36 -7.91 -10.86
N VAL A 30 -6.09 -8.15 -11.22
CA VAL A 30 -5.37 -7.31 -12.19
C VAL A 30 -5.97 -7.47 -13.58
N GLY A 31 -6.25 -8.70 -14.01
CA GLY A 31 -6.86 -8.99 -15.30
C GLY A 31 -8.28 -8.42 -15.41
N GLY A 32 -9.09 -8.52 -14.35
CA GLY A 32 -10.44 -7.94 -14.33
C GLY A 32 -10.44 -6.41 -14.41
N ILE A 33 -9.50 -5.75 -13.71
CA ILE A 33 -9.33 -4.30 -13.76
C ILE A 33 -8.84 -3.86 -15.14
N LEU A 34 -7.79 -4.50 -15.68
CA LEU A 34 -7.21 -4.13 -16.98
C LEU A 34 -8.15 -4.41 -18.15
N ALA A 35 -8.99 -5.45 -18.06
CA ALA A 35 -10.01 -5.75 -19.05
C ALA A 35 -11.25 -4.83 -18.95
N GLY A 36 -11.29 -3.92 -17.96
CA GLY A 36 -12.41 -2.98 -17.75
C GLY A 36 -13.69 -3.65 -17.25
N VAL A 37 -13.62 -4.90 -16.78
CA VAL A 37 -14.78 -5.65 -16.28
C VAL A 37 -15.20 -5.11 -14.90
N PHE A 38 -14.23 -4.75 -14.06
CA PHE A 38 -14.44 -4.27 -12.71
C PHE A 38 -13.50 -3.11 -12.37
N THR A 39 -13.96 -2.17 -11.56
CA THR A 39 -13.11 -1.18 -10.90
C THR A 39 -12.34 -1.80 -9.72
N ALA A 40 -11.37 -1.09 -9.14
CA ALA A 40 -10.54 -1.63 -8.04
C ALA A 40 -11.37 -2.07 -6.82
N THR A 41 -12.45 -1.36 -6.50
CA THR A 41 -13.36 -1.69 -5.40
C THR A 41 -14.20 -2.93 -5.71
N GLU A 42 -14.72 -3.04 -6.93
CA GLU A 42 -15.47 -4.21 -7.40
C GLU A 42 -14.57 -5.45 -7.50
N ALA A 43 -13.33 -5.30 -7.99
CA ALA A 43 -12.35 -6.37 -8.05
C ALA A 43 -12.03 -6.94 -6.66
N GLY A 44 -12.00 -6.09 -5.62
CA GLY A 44 -11.88 -6.52 -4.23
C GLY A 44 -13.07 -7.38 -3.77
N ALA A 45 -14.30 -7.00 -4.13
CA ALA A 45 -15.49 -7.78 -3.81
C ALA A 45 -15.49 -9.14 -4.52
N VAL A 46 -15.14 -9.17 -5.82
CA VAL A 46 -15.03 -10.42 -6.59
C VAL A 46 -13.91 -11.31 -6.02
N ALA A 47 -12.76 -10.73 -5.65
CA ALA A 47 -11.68 -11.47 -5.01
C ALA A 47 -12.08 -12.07 -3.66
N ALA A 48 -12.88 -11.36 -2.85
CA ALA A 48 -13.39 -11.88 -1.59
C ALA A 48 -14.35 -13.06 -1.80
N ILE A 49 -15.25 -12.98 -2.79
CA ILE A 49 -16.13 -14.09 -3.17
C ILE A 49 -15.30 -15.27 -3.67
N TYR A 50 -14.33 -15.03 -4.54
CA TYR A 50 -13.43 -16.05 -5.05
C TYR A 50 -12.65 -16.74 -3.93
N ALA A 51 -12.05 -15.98 -3.02
CA ALA A 51 -11.33 -16.50 -1.87
C ALA A 51 -12.25 -17.34 -0.96
N PHE A 52 -13.49 -16.89 -0.72
CA PHE A 52 -14.47 -17.66 0.03
C PHE A 52 -14.78 -19.01 -0.64
N VAL A 53 -15.02 -19.02 -1.96
CA VAL A 53 -15.31 -20.26 -2.71
C VAL A 53 -14.13 -21.23 -2.66
N ILE A 54 -12.92 -20.74 -2.91
CA ILE A 54 -11.71 -21.59 -2.88
C ILE A 54 -11.47 -22.14 -1.47
N SER A 55 -11.52 -21.30 -0.45
CA SER A 55 -11.28 -21.73 0.94
C SER A 55 -12.35 -22.70 1.45
N ALA A 56 -13.62 -22.50 1.10
CA ALA A 56 -14.72 -23.36 1.55
C ALA A 56 -14.78 -24.70 0.79
N PHE A 57 -14.63 -24.69 -0.54
CA PHE A 57 -14.91 -25.86 -1.38
C PHE A 57 -13.66 -26.60 -1.86
N VAL A 58 -12.56 -25.87 -2.15
CA VAL A 58 -11.33 -26.45 -2.69
C VAL A 58 -10.40 -26.86 -1.56
N TYR A 59 -10.03 -25.92 -0.68
CA TYR A 59 -9.17 -26.21 0.46
C TYR A 59 -9.93 -26.83 1.64
N ARG A 60 -11.24 -26.55 1.76
CA ARG A 60 -12.10 -27.06 2.83
C ARG A 60 -11.59 -26.70 4.23
N GLU A 61 -10.92 -25.56 4.33
CA GLU A 61 -10.32 -25.05 5.58
C GLU A 61 -11.27 -24.13 6.35
N LEU A 62 -12.43 -23.81 5.76
CA LEU A 62 -13.33 -22.79 6.29
C LEU A 62 -14.58 -23.43 6.92
N PRO A 63 -14.65 -23.55 8.26
CA PRO A 63 -15.83 -24.07 8.94
C PRO A 63 -16.97 -23.04 8.87
N LEU A 64 -18.16 -23.47 8.42
CA LEU A 64 -19.36 -22.64 8.32
C LEU A 64 -19.74 -21.98 9.66
N SER A 65 -19.40 -22.60 10.79
CA SER A 65 -19.63 -22.06 12.14
C SER A 65 -18.80 -20.82 12.46
N GLY A 66 -17.65 -20.64 11.83
CA GLY A 66 -16.78 -19.47 12.01
C GLY A 66 -17.16 -18.26 11.14
N LEU A 67 -18.10 -18.43 10.20
CA LEU A 67 -18.43 -17.38 9.23
C LEU A 67 -18.94 -16.10 9.88
N LYS A 68 -19.81 -16.23 10.89
CA LYS A 68 -20.34 -15.06 11.60
C LYS A 68 -19.23 -14.20 12.19
N GLU A 69 -18.24 -14.84 12.82
CA GLU A 69 -17.11 -14.13 13.42
C GLU A 69 -16.24 -13.46 12.36
N ILE A 70 -15.97 -14.14 11.23
CA ILE A 70 -15.23 -13.58 10.09
C ILE A 70 -15.94 -12.33 9.56
N PHE A 71 -17.25 -12.39 9.32
CA PHE A 71 -18.02 -11.25 8.82
C PHE A 71 -18.06 -10.10 9.81
N VAL A 72 -18.29 -10.37 11.11
CA VAL A 72 -18.29 -9.31 12.14
C VAL A 72 -16.94 -8.63 12.20
N ARG A 73 -15.85 -9.41 12.20
CA ARG A 73 -14.49 -8.86 12.24
C ARG A 73 -14.17 -8.03 11.01
N ALA A 74 -14.52 -8.50 9.81
CA ALA A 74 -14.36 -7.75 8.57
C ALA A 74 -15.19 -6.45 8.58
N ALA A 75 -16.42 -6.50 9.08
CA ALA A 75 -17.29 -5.33 9.20
C ALA A 75 -16.72 -4.29 10.17
N VAL A 76 -16.21 -4.71 11.33
CA VAL A 76 -15.58 -3.80 12.31
C VAL A 76 -14.34 -3.12 11.72
N ILE A 77 -13.46 -3.87 11.06
CA ILE A 77 -12.27 -3.31 10.39
C ILE A 77 -12.71 -2.31 9.32
N THR A 78 -13.66 -2.68 8.45
CA THR A 78 -14.13 -1.82 7.37
C THR A 78 -14.83 -0.56 7.89
N ALA A 79 -15.68 -0.68 8.90
CA ALA A 79 -16.37 0.45 9.52
C ALA A 79 -15.38 1.45 10.12
N SER A 80 -14.32 0.96 10.76
CA SER A 80 -13.27 1.82 11.30
C SER A 80 -12.61 2.65 10.19
N VAL A 81 -12.28 2.01 9.06
CA VAL A 81 -11.66 2.70 7.91
C VAL A 81 -12.63 3.73 7.30
N LEU A 82 -13.88 3.35 7.05
CA LEU A 82 -14.89 4.24 6.46
C LEU A 82 -15.17 5.47 7.33
N LEU A 83 -15.17 5.31 8.65
CA LEU A 83 -15.31 6.41 9.59
C LEU A 83 -14.17 7.42 9.41
N VAL A 84 -12.92 6.95 9.33
CA VAL A 84 -11.79 7.86 9.14
C VAL A 84 -11.83 8.53 7.76
N ILE A 85 -12.20 7.80 6.70
CA ILE A 85 -12.40 8.37 5.35
C ILE A 85 -13.43 9.51 5.38
N SER A 86 -14.51 9.33 6.15
CA SER A 86 -15.57 10.34 6.27
C SER A 86 -15.05 11.65 6.88
N PHE A 87 -14.24 11.59 7.94
CA PHE A 87 -13.61 12.78 8.51
C PHE A 87 -12.51 13.36 7.61
N ALA A 88 -11.76 12.52 6.91
CA ALA A 88 -10.72 12.94 5.97
C ALA A 88 -11.30 13.75 4.80
N ALA A 89 -12.51 13.44 4.33
CA ALA A 89 -13.19 14.21 3.29
C ALA A 89 -13.48 15.66 3.74
N ILE A 90 -13.96 15.84 4.98
CA ILE A 90 -14.19 17.17 5.57
C ILE A 90 -12.87 17.91 5.72
N PHE A 91 -11.83 17.23 6.19
CA PHE A 91 -10.50 17.83 6.33
C PHE A 91 -9.91 18.25 4.98
N SER A 92 -10.06 17.43 3.93
CA SER A 92 -9.61 17.76 2.57
C SER A 92 -10.31 19.02 2.04
N TYR A 93 -11.59 19.20 2.35
CA TYR A 93 -12.33 20.40 1.97
C TYR A 93 -11.81 21.66 2.72
N ILE A 94 -11.55 21.54 4.02
CA ILE A 94 -10.95 22.62 4.82
C ILE A 94 -9.57 23.00 4.28
N MET A 95 -8.71 22.03 4.00
CA MET A 95 -7.38 22.26 3.42
C MET A 95 -7.43 23.00 2.08
N ALA A 96 -8.47 22.73 1.28
CA ALA A 96 -8.70 23.44 0.02
C ALA A 96 -9.08 24.90 0.25
N ILE A 97 -9.96 25.18 1.22
CA ILE A 97 -10.36 26.55 1.59
C ILE A 97 -9.17 27.34 2.15
N GLU A 98 -8.41 26.73 3.04
CA GLU A 98 -7.21 27.32 3.67
C GLU A 98 -6.02 27.43 2.71
N GLN A 99 -6.19 27.03 1.44
CA GLN A 99 -5.17 27.06 0.39
C GLN A 99 -3.85 26.39 0.81
N VAL A 100 -3.93 25.36 1.65
CA VAL A 100 -2.76 24.62 2.12
C VAL A 100 -1.90 24.08 0.96
N PRO A 101 -2.45 23.59 -0.17
CA PRO A 101 -1.62 23.24 -1.32
C PRO A 101 -0.74 24.39 -1.85
N THR A 102 -1.24 25.61 -1.83
CA THR A 102 -0.49 26.78 -2.29
C THR A 102 0.58 27.18 -1.26
N ALA A 103 0.25 27.14 0.02
CA ALA A 103 1.22 27.39 1.10
C ALA A 103 2.35 26.33 1.11
N MET A 104 2.01 25.04 0.94
CA MET A 104 2.98 23.95 0.84
C MET A 104 3.90 24.08 -0.37
N ARG A 105 3.36 24.48 -1.54
CA ARG A 105 4.20 24.81 -2.71
C ARG A 105 5.19 25.90 -2.38
N GLY A 106 4.73 27.01 -1.81
CA GLY A 106 5.58 28.13 -1.41
C GLY A 106 6.69 27.70 -0.45
N PHE A 107 6.36 26.91 0.56
CA PHE A 107 7.32 26.36 1.51
C PHE A 107 8.38 25.47 0.83
N LEU A 108 7.96 24.48 0.03
CA LEU A 108 8.89 23.57 -0.65
C LEU A 108 9.83 24.31 -1.60
N PHE A 109 9.30 25.23 -2.41
CA PHE A 109 10.11 26.01 -3.34
C PHE A 109 10.99 27.07 -2.67
N SER A 110 10.64 27.50 -1.45
CA SER A 110 11.52 28.36 -0.63
C SER A 110 12.79 27.64 -0.17
N ILE A 111 12.73 26.32 -0.02
CA ILE A 111 13.86 25.49 0.39
C ILE A 111 14.70 25.10 -0.83
N SER A 112 14.07 24.63 -1.90
CA SER A 112 14.77 24.22 -3.11
C SER A 112 13.91 24.29 -4.37
N THR A 113 14.55 24.57 -5.49
CA THR A 113 13.97 24.46 -6.84
C THR A 113 14.41 23.18 -7.57
N ASN A 114 15.33 22.40 -6.98
CA ASN A 114 15.81 21.16 -7.59
C ASN A 114 14.75 20.05 -7.48
N LYS A 115 14.42 19.44 -8.62
CA LYS A 115 13.40 18.38 -8.73
C LYS A 115 13.57 17.24 -7.72
N PHE A 116 14.79 16.73 -7.57
CA PHE A 116 15.07 15.62 -6.67
C PHE A 116 15.10 16.05 -5.19
N ALA A 117 15.50 17.29 -4.91
CA ALA A 117 15.43 17.84 -3.56
C ALA A 117 13.97 18.01 -3.09
N ILE A 118 13.09 18.54 -3.96
CA ILE A 118 11.65 18.66 -3.67
C ILE A 118 11.04 17.28 -3.46
N LEU A 119 11.36 16.30 -4.31
CA LEU A 119 10.89 14.92 -4.13
C LEU A 119 11.36 14.35 -2.79
N GLY A 120 12.62 14.54 -2.43
CA GLY A 120 13.18 14.08 -1.16
C GLY A 120 12.47 14.70 0.05
N LEU A 121 12.15 15.99 0.00
CA LEU A 121 11.37 16.67 1.03
C LEU A 121 9.97 16.08 1.16
N ILE A 122 9.28 15.89 0.03
CA ILE A 122 7.93 15.29 0.02
C ILE A 122 7.97 13.86 0.60
N VAL A 123 8.88 13.01 0.13
CA VAL A 123 9.04 11.63 0.62
C VAL A 123 9.36 11.61 2.11
N GLY A 124 10.25 12.49 2.57
CA GLY A 124 10.59 12.61 4.00
C GLY A 124 9.38 12.98 4.86
N ILE A 125 8.59 13.97 4.43
CA ILE A 125 7.35 14.37 5.11
C ILE A 125 6.38 13.19 5.16
N LEU A 126 6.18 12.48 4.05
CA LEU A 126 5.26 11.34 3.98
C LEU A 126 5.69 10.20 4.89
N ILE A 127 6.98 9.88 4.97
CA ILE A 127 7.49 8.84 5.90
C ILE A 127 7.22 9.25 7.34
N ILE A 128 7.55 10.50 7.72
CA ILE A 128 7.34 11.00 9.09
C ILE A 128 5.86 10.97 9.47
N LEU A 129 4.96 11.39 8.57
CA LEU A 129 3.53 11.35 8.81
C LEU A 129 3.01 9.90 8.87
N GLY A 130 3.47 9.03 7.97
CA GLY A 130 3.10 7.61 7.92
C GLY A 130 3.52 6.81 9.15
N CYS A 131 4.55 7.27 9.87
CA CYS A 131 4.96 6.69 11.14
C CYS A 131 3.93 6.85 12.27
N VAL A 132 3.02 7.83 12.17
CA VAL A 132 2.08 8.22 13.24
C VAL A 132 0.62 8.08 12.80
N ILE A 133 0.32 8.40 11.54
CA ILE A 133 -1.03 8.45 10.99
C ILE A 133 -1.24 7.27 10.04
N GLU A 134 -2.47 6.73 10.01
CA GLU A 134 -2.85 5.66 9.09
C GLU A 134 -2.67 6.09 7.62
N THR A 135 -2.16 5.16 6.80
CA THR A 135 -1.70 5.42 5.43
C THR A 135 -2.82 5.90 4.50
N MET A 136 -3.99 5.28 4.53
CA MET A 136 -5.14 5.68 3.70
C MET A 136 -5.58 7.11 4.00
N VAL A 137 -5.58 7.52 5.27
CA VAL A 137 -5.90 8.90 5.67
C VAL A 137 -4.97 9.90 5.00
N ILE A 138 -3.67 9.63 5.05
CA ILE A 138 -2.67 10.52 4.48
C ILE A 138 -2.83 10.60 2.96
N ILE A 139 -3.08 9.47 2.29
CA ILE A 139 -3.29 9.43 0.83
C ILE A 139 -4.47 10.32 0.44
N ILE A 140 -5.62 10.18 1.12
CA ILE A 140 -6.83 10.93 0.80
C ILE A 140 -6.63 12.44 0.94
N ILE A 141 -5.86 12.86 1.95
CA ILE A 141 -5.64 14.28 2.27
C ILE A 141 -4.52 14.87 1.42
N LEU A 142 -3.37 14.19 1.30
CA LEU A 142 -2.16 14.77 0.73
C LEU A 142 -1.99 14.48 -0.76
N VAL A 143 -2.58 13.43 -1.34
CA VAL A 143 -2.45 13.19 -2.79
C VAL A 143 -3.00 14.35 -3.62
N PRO A 144 -4.22 14.88 -3.36
CA PRO A 144 -4.75 16.02 -4.12
C PRO A 144 -3.85 17.26 -4.02
N VAL A 145 -3.15 17.41 -2.90
CA VAL A 145 -2.23 18.51 -2.62
C VAL A 145 -0.90 18.33 -3.34
N LEU A 146 -0.30 17.13 -3.25
CA LEU A 146 1.07 16.85 -3.68
C LEU A 146 1.15 16.46 -5.16
N ALA A 147 0.14 15.80 -5.72
CA ALA A 147 0.10 15.40 -7.13
C ALA A 147 0.34 16.58 -8.10
N PRO A 148 -0.34 17.74 -7.98
CA PRO A 148 -0.07 18.88 -8.87
C PRO A 148 1.34 19.46 -8.67
N ILE A 149 1.95 19.30 -7.49
CA ILE A 149 3.32 19.75 -7.23
C ILE A 149 4.31 18.82 -7.95
N GLY A 150 4.13 17.51 -7.83
CA GLY A 150 4.96 16.52 -8.54
C GLY A 150 4.93 16.74 -10.05
N ALA A 151 3.74 16.98 -10.60
CA ALA A 151 3.56 17.31 -12.01
C ALA A 151 4.25 18.63 -12.41
N ALA A 152 4.12 19.69 -11.61
CA ALA A 152 4.77 20.99 -11.88
C ALA A 152 6.30 20.91 -11.89
N VAL A 153 6.88 19.99 -11.12
CA VAL A 153 8.33 19.75 -11.06
C VAL A 153 8.76 18.70 -12.11
N GLY A 154 7.82 18.17 -12.90
CA GLY A 154 8.07 17.31 -14.06
C GLY A 154 8.19 15.82 -13.75
N PHE A 155 7.64 15.33 -12.65
CA PHE A 155 7.51 13.89 -12.41
C PHE A 155 6.31 13.31 -13.16
N ASP A 156 6.48 12.10 -13.67
CA ASP A 156 5.36 11.31 -14.19
C ASP A 156 4.36 11.00 -13.06
N PRO A 157 3.04 11.15 -13.28
CA PRO A 157 2.04 10.91 -12.24
C PRO A 157 2.04 9.48 -11.67
N VAL A 158 2.33 8.47 -12.49
CA VAL A 158 2.42 7.07 -12.05
C VAL A 158 3.65 6.90 -11.19
N GLN A 159 4.81 7.38 -11.66
CA GLN A 159 6.05 7.36 -10.87
C GLN A 159 5.87 8.04 -9.51
N PHE A 160 5.27 9.23 -9.50
CA PHE A 160 5.04 10.01 -8.29
C PHE A 160 4.08 9.30 -7.33
N GLY A 161 2.96 8.77 -7.85
CA GLY A 161 1.99 8.02 -7.05
C GLY A 161 2.60 6.78 -6.41
N VAL A 162 3.40 6.01 -7.16
CA VAL A 162 4.10 4.83 -6.63
C VAL A 162 5.08 5.22 -5.54
N LEU A 163 5.86 6.29 -5.73
CA LEU A 163 6.79 6.80 -4.71
C LEU A 163 6.06 7.20 -3.43
N MET A 164 4.93 7.90 -3.53
CA MET A 164 4.13 8.27 -2.37
C MET A 164 3.62 7.03 -1.61
N VAL A 165 3.10 6.04 -2.32
CA VAL A 165 2.59 4.80 -1.70
C VAL A 165 3.72 4.05 -1.00
N ILE A 166 4.88 3.90 -1.64
CA ILE A 166 6.03 3.22 -1.02
C ILE A 166 6.53 3.99 0.20
N ALA A 167 6.64 5.32 0.13
CA ALA A 167 7.05 6.16 1.24
C ALA A 167 6.11 6.03 2.45
N LEU A 168 4.80 6.02 2.22
CA LEU A 168 3.82 5.86 3.29
C LEU A 168 3.80 4.46 3.88
N ASN A 169 3.97 3.42 3.06
CA ASN A 169 4.14 2.05 3.55
C ASN A 169 5.39 1.92 4.42
N LEU A 170 6.50 2.55 4.00
CA LEU A 170 7.71 2.62 4.81
C LEU A 170 7.45 3.30 6.16
N GLY A 171 6.72 4.42 6.17
CA GLY A 171 6.26 5.05 7.41
C GLY A 171 5.43 4.10 8.28
N GLY A 172 4.46 3.41 7.69
CA GLY A 172 3.55 2.50 8.40
C GLY A 172 4.23 1.28 9.05
N ILE A 173 5.42 0.89 8.57
CA ILE A 173 6.23 -0.20 9.15
C ILE A 173 7.38 0.30 10.03
N THR A 174 7.62 1.61 10.11
CA THR A 174 8.71 2.22 10.87
C THR A 174 8.21 2.73 12.23
N PRO A 175 8.94 2.50 13.36
CA PRO A 175 8.61 3.07 14.66
C PRO A 175 8.55 4.61 14.61
N PRO A 176 7.61 5.28 15.32
CA PRO A 176 7.31 5.10 16.75
C PRO A 176 5.92 4.53 17.08
N VAL A 177 4.93 4.67 16.19
CA VAL A 177 3.62 4.01 16.30
C VAL A 177 3.50 2.90 15.25
N GLY A 178 3.86 3.20 13.98
CA GLY A 178 3.93 2.24 12.89
C GLY A 178 2.67 1.40 12.77
N VAL A 179 1.57 1.99 12.28
CA VAL A 179 0.23 1.37 12.34
C VAL A 179 0.21 -0.05 11.78
N LEU A 180 0.88 -0.29 10.65
CA LEU A 180 0.97 -1.64 10.05
C LEU A 180 1.82 -2.58 10.92
N LEU A 181 2.92 -2.07 11.48
CA LEU A 181 3.76 -2.81 12.42
C LEU A 181 3.01 -3.19 13.71
N PHE A 182 2.23 -2.25 14.26
CA PHE A 182 1.42 -2.46 15.45
C PHE A 182 0.31 -3.49 15.19
N LEU A 183 -0.45 -3.33 14.11
CA LEU A 183 -1.50 -4.26 13.71
C LEU A 183 -0.95 -5.67 13.51
N THR A 184 0.13 -5.82 12.75
CA THR A 184 0.75 -7.14 12.49
C THR A 184 1.32 -7.77 13.77
N SER A 185 1.98 -6.99 14.63
CA SER A 185 2.50 -7.50 15.91
C SER A 185 1.40 -7.91 16.89
N SER A 186 0.25 -7.22 16.87
CA SER A 186 -0.93 -7.54 17.68
C SER A 186 -1.61 -8.81 17.19
N LEU A 187 -1.72 -8.97 15.87
CA LEU A 187 -2.24 -10.19 15.24
C LEU A 187 -1.35 -11.41 15.49
N ALA A 188 -0.03 -11.23 15.45
CA ALA A 188 0.94 -12.32 15.61
C ALA A 188 1.30 -12.62 17.08
N GLY A 189 0.93 -11.75 18.04
CA GLY A 189 1.26 -11.92 19.46
C GLY A 189 2.77 -11.80 19.78
N THR A 190 3.58 -11.25 18.87
CA THR A 190 5.05 -11.24 18.96
C THR A 190 5.63 -10.01 19.66
N GLY A 191 4.81 -8.98 19.91
CA GLY A 191 5.18 -7.72 20.54
C GLY A 191 5.88 -6.74 19.58
N LEU A 192 5.67 -5.43 19.80
CA LEU A 192 6.11 -4.37 18.88
C LEU A 192 7.64 -4.30 18.76
N ALA A 193 8.37 -4.33 19.88
CA ALA A 193 9.83 -4.21 19.88
C ALA A 193 10.54 -5.35 19.14
N ARG A 194 10.06 -6.58 19.34
CA ARG A 194 10.58 -7.75 18.64
C ARG A 194 10.31 -7.64 17.14
N THR A 195 9.08 -7.30 16.77
CA THR A 195 8.67 -7.18 15.36
C THR A 195 9.44 -6.05 14.65
N SER A 196 9.59 -4.89 15.28
CA SER A 196 10.38 -3.75 14.80
C SER A 196 11.83 -4.14 14.46
N ARG A 197 12.50 -4.85 15.38
CA ARG A 197 13.89 -5.28 15.18
C ARG A 197 14.05 -6.21 13.98
N HIS A 198 13.04 -7.01 13.66
CA HIS A 198 13.07 -7.92 12.52
C HIS A 198 12.77 -7.20 11.19
N ILE A 199 12.04 -6.09 11.22
CA ILE A 199 11.73 -5.29 10.03
C ILE A 199 12.81 -4.25 9.71
N ALA A 200 13.62 -3.84 10.68
CA ALA A 200 14.71 -2.88 10.49
C ALA A 200 15.62 -3.15 9.27
N PRO A 201 16.00 -4.41 8.92
CA PRO A 201 16.79 -4.68 7.72
C PRO A 201 16.07 -4.37 6.40
N MET A 202 14.72 -4.31 6.41
CA MET A 202 13.91 -4.02 5.22
C MET A 202 13.88 -2.52 4.91
N ILE A 203 14.00 -1.65 5.92
CA ILE A 203 13.99 -0.18 5.76
C ILE A 203 14.99 0.31 4.69
N PRO A 204 16.29 -0.04 4.72
CA PRO A 204 17.22 0.40 3.71
C PRO A 204 16.89 -0.14 2.31
N ILE A 205 16.26 -1.32 2.21
CA ILE A 205 15.80 -1.88 0.93
C ILE A 205 14.68 -1.01 0.35
N PHE A 206 13.70 -0.63 1.15
CA PHE A 206 12.64 0.30 0.73
C PHE A 206 13.21 1.65 0.28
N ILE A 207 14.18 2.20 1.01
CA ILE A 207 14.85 3.45 0.63
C ILE A 207 15.57 3.29 -0.72
N LEU A 208 16.32 2.19 -0.90
CA LEU A 208 17.01 1.90 -2.16
C LEU A 208 16.03 1.79 -3.33
N VAL A 209 14.91 1.09 -3.14
CA VAL A 209 13.85 0.97 -4.15
C VAL A 209 13.26 2.33 -4.49
N MET A 210 12.98 3.18 -3.50
CA MET A 210 12.49 4.55 -3.76
C MET A 210 13.51 5.38 -4.53
N VAL A 211 14.79 5.31 -4.17
CA VAL A 211 15.86 5.99 -4.92
C VAL A 211 15.90 5.51 -6.36
N LEU A 212 15.86 4.18 -6.57
CA LEU A 212 15.86 3.58 -7.91
C LEU A 212 14.65 4.04 -8.74
N ILE A 213 13.45 4.07 -8.15
CA ILE A 213 12.24 4.57 -8.83
C ILE A 213 12.35 6.07 -9.11
N ALA A 214 12.93 6.86 -8.21
CA ALA A 214 13.11 8.30 -8.38
C ALA A 214 14.01 8.65 -9.56
N PHE A 215 15.12 7.93 -9.74
CA PHE A 215 16.08 8.17 -10.82
C PHE A 215 15.78 7.41 -12.11
N VAL A 216 15.09 6.27 -12.03
CA VAL A 216 14.79 5.40 -13.18
C VAL A 216 13.27 5.17 -13.27
N PRO A 217 12.50 6.12 -13.85
CA PRO A 217 11.04 6.04 -13.91
C PRO A 217 10.54 4.80 -14.66
N ALA A 218 11.29 4.32 -15.65
CA ALA A 218 10.97 3.13 -16.43
C ALA A 218 10.71 1.88 -15.56
N THR A 219 11.29 1.82 -14.36
CA THR A 219 11.06 0.70 -13.42
C THR A 219 9.60 0.52 -13.03
N VAL A 220 8.83 1.61 -13.04
CA VAL A 220 7.40 1.61 -12.69
C VAL A 220 6.50 1.99 -13.87
N THR A 221 7.00 2.77 -14.83
CA THR A 221 6.20 3.21 -15.98
C THR A 221 6.26 2.26 -17.17
N TYR A 222 7.27 1.38 -17.27
CA TYR A 222 7.43 0.48 -18.43
C TYR A 222 6.24 -0.46 -18.60
N LEU A 223 5.88 -1.20 -17.56
CA LEU A 223 4.78 -2.17 -17.63
C LEU A 223 3.43 -1.48 -17.95
N PRO A 224 3.03 -0.39 -17.28
CA PRO A 224 1.86 0.40 -17.68
C PRO A 224 1.92 0.88 -19.13
N SER A 225 3.07 1.35 -19.61
CA SER A 225 3.20 1.88 -20.98
C SER A 225 3.01 0.83 -22.09
N VAL A 226 3.22 -0.45 -21.76
CA VAL A 226 3.05 -1.59 -22.68
C VAL A 226 1.64 -2.18 -22.59
N LEU A 227 1.05 -2.23 -21.39
CA LEU A 227 -0.25 -2.90 -21.15
C LEU A 227 -1.47 -1.97 -21.22
N ILE A 228 -1.33 -0.68 -20.90
CA ILE A 228 -2.46 0.26 -20.69
C ILE A 228 -2.47 1.32 -21.80
N ARG A 229 -2.28 0.91 -23.06
CA ARG A 229 -2.39 1.80 -24.24
C ARG A 229 -3.72 1.64 -24.94
#